data_AF-A0A920KB57-F1
#
_entry.id   AF-A0A920KB57-F1
#
_cell.length_a   1.000
_cell.length_b   1.000
_cell.length_c   1.000
_cell.angle_alpha   90.00
_cell.angle_beta   90.00
_cell.angle_gamma   90.00
#
_symmetry.space_group_name_H-M   'P 1'
#
loop_
_entity.id
_entity.type
_entity.pdbx_description
1 polymer ?
#
loop_
_entity_poly.entity_id
_entity_poly.type
_entity_poly.pdbx_seq_one_letter_code
_entity_poly.pdbx_strand_id
1 'polypeptide(L)'
;MLLPVTNSFSKPIPTIIMALCYLGALFLLTVVVKTLPIAVVYATWSGLGVFSVAILGYFIFGQGLPWPVILGLFLIVSGVILVNSFVEPKI
;
A
#
# COMPACT_ATOMS: atom_id res chain seq x y z
N MET A 1 6.79 1.26 -7.29
CA MET A 1 7.97 2.10 -7.56
C MET A 1 9.13 1.30 -8.14
N LEU A 2 9.56 0.20 -7.50
CA LEU A 2 10.62 -0.66 -8.06
C LEU A 2 10.16 -1.51 -9.27
N LEU A 3 8.87 -1.87 -9.33
CA LEU A 3 8.31 -2.74 -10.37
C LEU A 3 8.39 -2.17 -11.80
N PRO A 4 8.13 -0.88 -12.06
CA PRO A 4 8.42 -0.26 -13.36
C PRO A 4 9.92 -0.26 -13.72
N VAL A 5 10.80 -0.24 -12.73
CA VAL A 5 12.26 -0.15 -12.90
C VAL A 5 12.88 -1.51 -13.26
N THR A 6 12.19 -2.63 -13.00
CA THR A 6 12.70 -3.97 -13.32
C THR A 6 12.66 -4.29 -14.83
N ASN A 7 11.99 -3.48 -15.67
CA ASN A 7 11.75 -3.75 -17.10
C ASN A 7 11.22 -5.19 -17.30
N SER A 8 10.02 -5.48 -16.77
CA SER A 8 9.42 -6.82 -16.84
C SER A 8 10.37 -7.91 -16.30
N PHE A 9 11.00 -7.67 -15.15
CA PHE A 9 11.94 -8.58 -14.48
C PHE A 9 13.27 -8.86 -15.21
N SER A 10 13.59 -8.13 -16.29
CA SER A 10 14.82 -8.36 -17.06
C SER A 10 16.09 -7.87 -16.34
N LYS A 11 15.97 -7.03 -15.31
CA LYS A 11 17.12 -6.59 -14.48
C LYS A 11 17.17 -7.35 -13.15
N PRO A 12 18.21 -8.19 -12.90
CA PRO A 12 18.25 -9.07 -11.73
C PRO A 12 18.44 -8.30 -10.41
N ILE A 13 19.29 -7.27 -10.38
CA ILE A 13 19.58 -6.48 -9.19
C ILE A 13 18.32 -5.79 -8.62
N PRO A 14 17.57 -4.97 -9.38
CA PRO A 14 16.36 -4.33 -8.86
C PRO A 14 15.25 -5.34 -8.55
N THR A 15 15.21 -6.49 -9.22
CA THR A 15 14.25 -7.56 -8.95
C THR A 15 14.50 -8.21 -7.58
N ILE A 16 15.75 -8.49 -7.24
CA ILE A 16 16.12 -9.06 -5.93
C ILE A 16 15.83 -8.08 -4.80
N ILE A 17 16.17 -6.80 -4.98
CA ILE A 17 15.89 -5.75 -3.98
C ILE A 17 14.38 -5.61 -3.75
N MET A 18 13.60 -5.60 -4.83
CA MET A 18 12.13 -5.57 -4.75
C MET A 18 11.59 -6.77 -3.97
N ALA A 19 12.06 -7.98 -4.30
CA ALA A 19 11.62 -9.21 -3.63
C ALA A 19 11.94 -9.18 -2.13
N LEU A 20 13.15 -8.79 -1.75
CA LEU A 20 13.55 -8.67 -0.33
C LEU A 20 12.71 -7.64 0.42
N CYS A 21 12.47 -6.46 -0.14
CA CYS A 21 11.60 -5.46 0.47
C CYS A 21 10.16 -5.99 0.64
N TYR A 22 9.63 -6.70 -0.36
CA TYR A 22 8.28 -7.23 -0.31
C TYR A 22 8.14 -8.33 0.77
N LEU A 23 9.12 -9.22 0.86
CA LEU A 23 9.17 -10.25 1.90
C LEU A 23 9.30 -9.63 3.30
N GLY A 24 10.15 -8.62 3.47
CA GLY A 24 10.28 -7.89 4.72
C GLY A 24 8.97 -7.20 5.14
N ALA A 25 8.27 -6.57 4.19
CA ALA A 25 6.98 -5.93 4.44
C ALA A 25 5.90 -6.93 4.87
N LEU A 26 5.81 -8.09 4.21
CA LEU A 26 4.86 -9.16 4.58
C LEU A 26 5.18 -9.79 5.94
N PHE A 27 6.47 -9.90 6.27
CA PHE A 27 6.89 -10.37 7.58
C PHE A 27 6.44 -9.41 8.69
N LEU A 28 6.68 -8.09 8.52
CA LEU A 28 6.20 -7.08 9.46
C LEU A 28 4.68 -7.09 9.60
N LEU A 29 3.96 -7.23 8.48
CA LEU A 29 2.51 -7.33 8.49
C LEU A 29 2.03 -8.51 9.34
N THR A 30 2.69 -9.66 9.22
CA THR A 30 2.39 -10.87 10.01
C THR A 30 2.57 -10.63 11.51
N VAL A 31 3.54 -9.81 11.92
CA VAL A 31 3.73 -9.44 13.33
C VAL A 31 2.58 -8.56 13.82
N VAL A 32 2.17 -7.56 13.03
CA VAL A 32 1.11 -6.61 13.42
C VAL A 32 -0.27 -7.28 13.46
N VAL A 33 -0.54 -8.25 12.59
CA VAL A 33 -1.79 -9.03 12.60
C VAL A 33 -1.98 -9.82 13.90
N LYS A 34 -0.91 -10.11 14.65
CA LYS A 34 -1.03 -10.80 15.95
C LYS A 34 -1.55 -9.88 17.06
N THR A 35 -1.39 -8.56 16.93
CA THR A 35 -1.76 -7.58 17.95
C THR A 35 -3.01 -6.79 17.60
N LEU A 36 -3.27 -6.56 16.31
CA LEU A 36 -4.42 -5.80 15.84
C LEU A 36 -5.40 -6.68 15.04
N PRO A 37 -6.70 -6.36 15.04
CA PRO A 37 -7.67 -7.05 14.22
C PRO A 37 -7.28 -7.04 12.75
N ILE A 38 -7.40 -8.20 12.10
CA ILE A 38 -7.09 -8.41 10.68
C ILE A 38 -7.71 -7.31 9.80
N ALA A 39 -8.97 -6.95 10.05
CA ALA A 39 -9.67 -5.90 9.30
C ALA A 39 -8.93 -4.56 9.30
N VAL A 40 -8.43 -4.11 10.46
CA VAL A 40 -7.70 -2.84 10.61
C VAL A 40 -6.37 -2.91 9.91
N VAL A 41 -5.64 -4.02 10.07
CA VAL A 41 -4.31 -4.18 9.51
C VAL A 41 -4.34 -4.17 7.98
N TYR A 42 -5.22 -4.97 7.37
CA TYR A 42 -5.32 -5.04 5.92
C TYR A 42 -5.91 -3.76 5.32
N ALA A 43 -6.93 -3.16 5.94
CA ALA A 43 -7.48 -1.89 5.46
C ALA A 43 -6.42 -0.79 5.46
N THR A 44 -5.68 -0.64 6.56
CA THR A 44 -4.65 0.39 6.69
C THR A 44 -3.49 0.14 5.71
N TRP A 45 -2.98 -1.10 5.65
CA TRP A 45 -1.87 -1.44 4.78
C TRP A 45 -2.20 -1.24 3.30
N SER A 46 -3.34 -1.75 2.83
CA SER A 46 -3.74 -1.61 1.43
C SER A 46 -4.10 -0.15 1.09
N GLY A 47 -4.80 0.57 1.97
CA GLY A 47 -5.19 1.95 1.73
C GLY A 47 -3.99 2.91 1.64
N LEU A 48 -3.07 2.84 2.61
CA LEU A 48 -1.82 3.62 2.58
C LEU A 48 -0.95 3.25 1.37
N GLY A 49 -0.89 1.95 1.03
CA GLY A 49 -0.15 1.48 -0.13
C GLY A 49 -0.65 2.10 -1.43
N VAL A 50 -1.96 2.01 -1.70
CA VAL A 50 -2.56 2.58 -2.91
C VAL A 50 -2.40 4.10 -2.96
N PHE A 51 -2.66 4.79 -1.85
CA PHE A 51 -2.51 6.24 -1.76
C PHE A 51 -1.08 6.70 -2.02
N SER A 52 -0.10 6.06 -1.37
CA SER A 52 1.32 6.36 -1.55
C SER A 52 1.79 6.07 -2.97
N VAL A 53 1.37 4.94 -3.55
CA VAL A 53 1.73 4.59 -4.93
C VAL A 53 1.15 5.58 -5.94
N ALA A 54 -0.10 6.04 -5.74
CA ALA A 54 -0.71 7.02 -6.63
C ALA A 54 -0.01 8.39 -6.56
N ILE A 55 0.29 8.89 -5.37
CA ILE A 55 1.01 10.16 -5.17
C ILE A 55 2.43 10.07 -5.72
N LEU A 56 3.17 9.04 -5.35
CA LEU A 56 4.52 8.85 -5.86
C LEU A 56 4.49 8.61 -7.39
N GLY A 57 3.42 8.00 -7.91
CA GLY A 57 3.19 7.79 -9.34
C GLY A 57 3.10 9.11 -10.11
N TYR A 58 2.34 10.06 -9.56
CA TYR A 58 2.26 11.43 -10.05
C TYR A 58 3.63 12.10 -10.12
N PHE A 59 4.37 12.10 -9.00
CA PHE A 59 5.62 12.83 -8.89
C PHE A 59 6.78 12.20 -9.68
N ILE A 60 6.89 10.86 -9.67
CA ILE A 60 8.04 10.15 -10.25
C ILE A 60 7.83 9.85 -11.74
N PHE A 61 6.61 9.51 -12.15
CA PHE A 61 6.32 9.12 -13.54
C PHE A 61 5.55 10.19 -14.32
N GLY A 62 5.22 11.34 -13.69
CA GLY A 62 4.41 12.39 -14.33
C GLY A 62 3.01 11.93 -14.70
N GLN A 63 2.52 10.86 -14.06
CA GLN A 63 1.26 10.21 -14.42
C GLN A 63 0.12 11.14 -14.01
N GLY A 64 -0.63 11.69 -14.97
CA GLY A 64 -1.74 12.59 -14.67
C GLY A 64 -2.77 11.90 -13.77
N LEU A 65 -3.16 12.54 -12.66
CA LEU A 65 -4.28 12.09 -11.83
C LEU A 65 -5.57 12.77 -12.32
N PRO A 66 -6.39 12.08 -13.12
CA PRO A 66 -7.68 12.64 -13.51
C PRO A 66 -8.59 12.74 -12.28
N TRP A 67 -9.53 13.70 -12.32
CA TRP A 67 -10.46 13.98 -11.21
C TRP A 67 -11.15 12.74 -10.59
N PRO A 68 -11.59 11.73 -11.35
CA PRO A 68 -12.19 10.52 -10.77
C PRO A 68 -11.22 9.71 -9.91
N VAL A 69 -9.93 9.68 -10.25
CA VAL A 69 -8.91 8.95 -9.48
C VAL A 69 -8.68 9.64 -8.15
N ILE A 70 -8.64 10.98 -8.13
CA ILE A 70 -8.50 11.76 -6.90
C ILE A 70 -9.68 11.48 -5.96
N LEU A 71 -10.91 11.51 -6.49
CA LEU A 71 -12.12 11.20 -5.72
C LEU A 71 -12.08 9.77 -5.15
N GLY A 72 -11.64 8.80 -5.96
CA GLY A 72 -11.43 7.42 -5.50
C GLY A 72 -10.40 7.31 -4.36
N LEU A 73 -9.28 8.04 -4.43
CA LEU A 73 -8.28 8.07 -3.37
C LEU A 73 -8.86 8.63 -2.05
N PHE A 74 -9.67 9.69 -2.11
CA PHE A 74 -10.36 10.22 -0.94
C PHE A 74 -11.35 9.21 -0.34
N LEU A 75 -12.09 8.47 -1.17
CA LEU A 75 -12.99 7.40 -0.72
C LEU A 75 -12.22 6.26 -0.04
N ILE A 76 -11.06 5.85 -0.58
CA ILE A 76 -10.19 4.85 0.04
C ILE A 76 -9.76 5.31 1.43
N VAL A 77 -9.24 6.53 1.56
CA VAL A 77 -8.81 7.09 2.85
C VAL A 77 -9.98 7.14 3.84
N SER A 78 -11.15 7.59 3.39
CA SER A 78 -12.36 7.63 4.22
C SER A 78 -12.77 6.24 4.70
N GLY A 79 -12.72 5.24 3.81
CA GLY A 79 -13.00 3.84 4.16
C GLY A 79 -12.02 3.28 5.19
N VAL A 80 -10.73 3.59 5.07
CA VAL A 80 -9.71 3.21 6.07
C VAL A 80 -10.01 3.83 7.43
N ILE A 81 -10.33 5.13 7.47
CA ILE A 81 -10.68 5.84 8.72
C ILE A 81 -11.89 5.20 9.37
N LEU A 82 -12.93 4.88 8.60
CA LEU A 82 -14.13 4.19 9.12
C LEU A 82 -13.77 2.82 9.72
N VAL A 83 -13.01 1.98 9.00
CA VAL A 83 -12.59 0.67 9.51
C VAL A 83 -11.76 0.82 10.79
N ASN A 84 -10.87 1.81 10.86
CA ASN A 84 -10.04 2.04 12.03
C ASN A 84 -10.85 2.56 13.23
N SER A 85 -11.90 3.36 12.99
CA SER A 85 -12.71 4.01 14.04
C SER A 85 -13.74 3.07 14.67
N PHE A 86 -14.29 2.12 13.90
CA PHE A 86 -15.40 1.26 14.35
C PHE A 86 -14.99 -0.17 14.68
N VAL A 87 -13.72 -0.54 14.51
CA VAL A 87 -13.23 -1.84 14.95
C VAL A 87 -12.92 -1.77 16.44
N GLU A 88 -13.71 -2.48 17.23
CA GLU A 88 -13.42 -2.71 18.65
C GLU A 88 -12.10 -3.48 18.80
N PRO A 89 -11.21 -3.07 19.72
CA PRO A 89 -10.03 -3.86 20.04
C PRO A 89 -10.49 -5.21 20.60
N LYS A 90 -9.94 -6.30 20.07
CA LYS A 90 -10.07 -7.63 20.68
C LYS A 90 -9.50 -7.54 22.10
N ILE A 91 -10.37 -7.61 23.10
CA ILE A 91 -10.01 -7.93 24.49
C ILE A 91 -9.59 -9.41 24.53
#